data_AF-A0A0F4NHL5-F1
#
_entry.id   AF-A0A0F4NHL5-F1
#
_cell.length_a   1.000
_cell.length_b   1.000
_cell.length_c   1.000
_cell.angle_alpha   90.00
_cell.angle_beta   90.00
_cell.angle_gamma   90.00
#
_symmetry.space_group_name_H-M   'P 1'
#
loop_
_entity.id
_entity.type
_entity.pdbx_description
1 polymer ?
#
loop_
_entity_poly.entity_id
_entity_poly.type
_entity_poly.pdbx_seq_one_letter_code
_entity_poly.pdbx_strand_id
1 'polypeptide(L)' 'MTFSAKPPLKNPVYFEHHQDGYWCSIDGMPEYFKTKHEMYLYACESDREIIEITHENESELRQSGAFDRTFNDE' A
#
# COMPACT_ATOMS: atom_id res chain seq x y z
N MET A 1 22.50 -22.54 1.61
CA MET A 1 21.31 -21.95 2.26
C MET A 1 20.49 -21.33 1.16
N THR A 2 19.45 -22.02 0.70
CA THR A 2 18.54 -21.52 -0.33
C THR A 2 17.71 -20.41 0.28
N PHE A 3 18.04 -19.17 -0.04
CA PHE A 3 17.18 -18.02 0.24
C PHE A 3 15.85 -18.32 -0.43
N SER A 4 14.84 -18.65 0.39
CA SER A 4 13.46 -18.79 -0.03
C SER A 4 13.12 -17.48 -0.73
N ALA A 5 13.07 -17.50 -2.07
CA ALA A 5 12.60 -16.37 -2.85
C ALA A 5 11.19 -16.11 -2.34
N LYS A 6 11.02 -15.03 -1.57
CA LYS A 6 9.69 -14.57 -1.17
C LYS A 6 8.89 -14.51 -2.48
N PRO A 7 7.66 -15.05 -2.52
CA PRO A 7 6.80 -14.88 -3.69
C PRO A 7 6.82 -13.38 -4.05
N PRO A 8 6.72 -12.99 -5.32
CA PRO A 8 6.69 -11.58 -5.70
C PRO A 8 5.64 -10.93 -4.81
N LEU A 9 6.10 -10.15 -3.83
CA LEU A 9 5.23 -9.52 -2.85
C LEU A 9 4.40 -8.59 -3.71
N LYS A 10 3.13 -8.93 -3.91
CA LYS A 10 2.20 -8.02 -4.55
C LYS A 10 2.34 -6.69 -3.81
N ASN A 11 2.49 -5.60 -4.56
CA ASN A 11 2.77 -4.29 -3.99
C ASN A 11 1.78 -4.02 -2.86
N PRO A 12 2.26 -3.82 -1.62
CA PRO A 12 1.37 -3.58 -0.49
C PRO A 12 0.61 -2.28 -0.69
N VAL A 13 -0.65 -2.26 -0.27
CA VAL A 13 -1.49 -1.08 -0.32
C VAL A 13 -1.17 -0.19 0.87
N TYR A 14 -0.43 0.88 0.62
CA TYR A 14 -0.22 1.93 1.60
C TYR A 14 -1.46 2.80 1.71
N PHE A 15 -1.92 3.14 2.92
CA PHE A 15 -3.07 4.02 3.09
C PHE A 15 -2.85 5.06 4.18
N GLU A 16 -3.33 6.28 3.95
CA GLU A 16 -3.40 7.32 4.98
C GLU A 16 -4.87 7.56 5.38
N HIS A 17 -5.10 7.77 6.67
CA HIS A 17 -6.41 8.17 7.17
C HIS A 17 -6.49 9.70 7.25
N HIS A 18 -7.37 10.28 6.44
CA HIS A 18 -7.61 11.71 6.43
C HIS A 18 -8.49 12.12 7.61
N GLN A 19 -8.28 13.31 8.15
CA GLN A 19 -9.11 13.87 9.24
C GLN A 19 -10.59 14.06 8.84
N ASP A 20 -10.87 14.08 7.53
CA ASP A 20 -12.23 14.17 6.97
C ASP A 20 -12.99 12.83 7.03
N GLY A 21 -12.35 11.75 7.51
CA GLY A 21 -12.95 10.42 7.66
C GLY A 21 -12.81 9.51 6.43
N TYR A 22 -12.08 9.98 5.42
CA TYR A 22 -11.76 9.20 4.22
C TYR A 22 -10.44 8.45 4.37
N TRP A 23 -10.36 7.29 3.73
CA TRP A 23 -9.15 6.47 3.65
C TRP A 23 -8.58 6.62 2.25
N CYS A 24 -7.34 7.08 2.11
CA CYS A 24 -6.70 7.24 0.82
C CYS A 24 -5.59 6.21 0.67
N SER A 25 -5.67 5.33 -0.34
CA SER A 25 -4.57 4.43 -0.66
C SER A 25 -3.58 5.09 -1.61
N ILE A 26 -2.30 5.06 -1.26
CA ILE A 26 -1.19 5.58 -2.04
C ILE A 26 -0.40 4.39 -2.62
N ASP A 27 -1.01 3.66 -3.56
CA ASP A 27 -0.37 2.57 -4.30
C ASP A 27 -0.38 2.91 -5.80
N GLY A 28 0.42 3.92 -6.15
CA GLY A 28 0.55 4.43 -7.52
C GLY A 28 -0.60 5.29 -8.03
N MET A 29 -1.88 4.93 -7.82
CA MET A 29 -3.02 5.83 -7.98
C MET A 29 -3.68 6.10 -6.62
N PRO A 30 -3.96 7.36 -6.27
CA PRO A 30 -4.74 7.67 -5.08
C PRO A 30 -6.17 7.17 -5.26
N GLU A 31 -6.55 6.14 -4.51
CA GLU A 31 -7.94 5.68 -4.41
C GLU A 31 -8.52 6.10 -3.06
N TYR A 32 -9.77 6.58 -3.07
CA TYR A 32 -10.44 7.07 -1.88
C TYR A 32 -11.56 6.10 -1.49
N PHE A 33 -11.47 5.59 -0.26
CA PHE A 33 -12.47 4.72 0.34
C PHE A 33 -13.21 5.48 1.44
N LYS A 34 -14.53 5.29 1.49
CA LYS A 34 -15.38 5.89 2.54
C LYS A 34 -15.27 5.13 3.86
N THR A 35 -15.01 3.83 3.77
CA THR A 35 -14.93 2.95 4.94
C THR A 35 -13.67 2.11 4.92
N LYS A 36 -13.15 1.81 6.11
CA LYS A 36 -12.03 0.87 6.28
C LYS A 36 -12.33 -0.50 5.66
N HIS A 37 -13.60 -0.91 5.68
CA HIS A 37 -14.05 -2.18 5.13
C HIS A 37 -13.86 -2.27 3.60
N GLU A 38 -14.18 -1.21 2.86
CA GLU A 38 -13.96 -1.15 1.40
C GLU A 38 -12.47 -1.28 1.06
N MET A 39 -11.60 -0.61 1.81
CA MET A 39 -10.15 -0.73 1.65
C MET A 39 -9.66 -2.17 1.94
N TYR A 40 -10.18 -2.82 2.98
CA TYR A 40 -9.87 -4.22 3.27
C TYR A 40 -10.30 -5.15 2.14
N LEU A 41 -11.49 -4.96 1.59
CA LEU A 41 -11.98 -5.75 0.46
C LEU A 41 -11.07 -5.57 -0.75
N TYR A 42 -10.71 -4.32 -1.10
CA TYR A 42 -9.81 -4.01 -2.20
C TYR A 42 -8.47 -4.76 -2.09
N ALA A 43 -7.85 -4.68 -0.91
CA ALA A 43 -6.60 -5.36 -0.68
C ALA A 43 -6.75 -6.90 -0.66
N CYS A 44 -7.85 -7.42 -0.11
CA CYS A 44 -8.13 -8.85 -0.06
C CYS A 44 -8.41 -9.44 -1.46
N GLU A 45 -9.14 -8.73 -2.33
CA GLU A 45 -9.35 -9.13 -3.73
C GLU A 45 -8.02 -9.27 -4.48
N SER A 46 -7.08 -8.39 -4.17
CA SER A 46 -5.75 -8.42 -4.75
C SER A 46 -4.75 -9.27 -3.98
N ASP A 47 -5.08 -9.90 -2.84
CA ASP A 47 -4.13 -10.57 -1.93
C ASP A 47 -2.91 -9.67 -1.60
N ARG A 48 -3.17 -8.39 -1.34
CA ARG A 48 -2.17 -7.37 -0.99
C ARG A 48 -2.19 -7.12 0.51
N GLU A 49 -1.01 -6.88 1.07
CA GLU A 49 -0.88 -6.43 2.44
C GLU A 49 -1.34 -4.97 2.56
N ILE A 50 -1.92 -4.60 3.69
CA ILE A 50 -2.39 -3.24 3.93
C ILE A 50 -1.49 -2.58 4.97
N ILE A 51 -0.86 -1.45 4.62
CA ILE A 51 0.11 -0.76 5.46
C ILE A 51 -0.39 0.67 5.74
N GLU A 52 -0.62 0.97 7.01
CA GLU A 52 -1.03 2.32 7.43
C GLU A 52 0.17 3.27 7.35
N ILE A 53 0.02 4.36 6.60
CA ILE A 53 0.96 5.47 6.57
C ILE A 53 0.69 6.32 7.81
N THR A 54 1.64 6.33 8.73
CA THR A 54 1.66 7.23 9.88
C THR A 54 2.74 8.27 9.65
N HIS A 55 2.65 9.42 10.32
CA HIS A 55 3.65 10.48 10.18
C HIS A 55 5.07 10.01 10.51
N GLU A 56 5.19 9.02 11.40
CA GLU A 56 6.47 8.42 11.79
C GLU A 56 7.05 7.53 10.69
N ASN A 57 6.22 6.75 9.99
CA ASN A 57 6.68 5.83 8.95
C ASN A 57 6.73 6.44 7.55
N GLU A 58 6.00 7.54 7.31
CA GLU A 58 5.88 8.19 5.99
C GLU A 58 7.25 8.49 5.39
N SER A 59 8.15 9.05 6.21
CA SER A 59 9.51 9.40 5.80
C SER A 59 10.33 8.18 5.40
N GLU A 60 10.17 7.05 6.10
CA GLU A 60 10.87 5.80 5.77
C GLU A 60 10.30 5.14 4.53
N LEU A 61 8.97 5.07 4.41
CA LEU A 61 8.27 4.52 3.24
C LEU A 61 8.65 5.27 1.97
N ARG A 62 8.68 6.61 2.04
CA ARG A 62 9.03 7.46 0.92
C ARG A 62 10.50 7.30 0.50
N GLN A 63 11.40 7.14 1.47
CA GLN A 63 12.83 6.87 1.20
C GLN A 63 13.06 5.45 0.66
N SER A 64 12.23 4.49 1.06
CA SER A 64 12.27 3.10 0.59
C SER A 64 11.78 2.94 -0.87
N GLY A 65 11.14 3.97 -1.43
CA GLY A 65 10.51 3.88 -2.74
C GLY A 65 9.19 3.10 -2.71
N ALA A 66 8.52 3.03 -1.55
CA ALA A 66 7.20 2.39 -1.40
C ALA A 66 6.16 2.94 -2.38
N PHE A 67 6.25 4.23 -2.70
CA PHE A 67 5.37 4.93 -3.64
C PHE A 67 5.95 5.00 -5.06
N ASP A 68 7.18 4.51 -5.24
CA ASP A 68 7.84 4.50 -6.53
C ASP A 68 7.22 3.37 -7.35
N ARG A 69 6.46 3.74 -8.39
CA ARG A 69 5.90 2.78 -9.32
C ARG A 69 7.06 2.09 -10.02
N THR A 70 7.38 0.88 -9.58
CA THR A 70 8.09 -0.09 -10.40
C THR A 70 7.16 -0.44 -11.56
N PHE A 71 7.22 0.36 -12.62
CA PHE A 71 6.80 -0.06 -13.94
C PHE A 71 7.73 -1.20 -14.31
N ASN A 72 7.35 -2.42 -13.93
CA ASN A 72 7.94 -3.60 -14.51
C ASN A 72 7.41 -3.65 -15.94
N ASP A 73 8.13 -2.98 -16.84
CA ASP A 73 7.98 -3.08 -18.29
C ASP A 73 8.24 -4.55 -18.66
N GLU A 74 7.16 -5.32 -18.84
CA GLU A 74 7.18 -6.62 -19.51
C GLU A 74 6.33 -6.55 -20.78
#